data_AF-A0A0F9NER7-F1
#
_entry.id   AF-A0A0F9NER7-F1
#
_cell.length_a   1.000
_cell.length_b   1.000
_cell.length_c   1.000
_cell.angle_alpha   90.00
_cell.angle_beta   90.00
_cell.angle_gamma   90.00
#
_symmetry.space_group_name_H-M   'P 1'
#
loop_
_entity.id
_entity.type
_entity.pdbx_description
1 polymer ?
#
loop_
_entity_poly.entity_id
_entity_poly.type
_entity_poly.pdbx_seq_one_letter_code
_entity_poly.pdbx_strand_id
1 'polypeptide(L)'
;MILAGDYVKIKNKENYEGLIGKVLAFRGVSYEVYLLESKKTIPCSENELQKIPKDKFKKQKRDELSEKLENLIKKFEPDDKYEEQIKTAYENLRLFRDKYPFSKYPQRINDLTPKDLYRNLSNEMGEFSYWIEYKLKGLGDLNLYATVYQNASQQVDDFKELLHDVVDDKISLTDKIDAKWEKISGMGGDKILVKKIVCSFNDKLIPIFNTKHLEHFFNCVIGKEGYPGDYDGKSLGEKYEFLMNKLMKLKNSVPKTKDWENVRFSLFLYANFPPPGKVKWVK
;
A
#
# COMPACT_ATOMS: atom_id res chain seq x y z
N MET A 1 -20.27 -35.80 4.57
CA MET A 1 -18.86 -36.05 4.21
C MET A 1 -18.08 -34.75 4.25
N ILE A 2 -17.21 -34.64 5.25
CA ILE A 2 -16.24 -33.56 5.39
C ILE A 2 -14.96 -34.00 4.67
N LEU A 3 -14.41 -33.13 3.84
CA LEU A 3 -13.22 -33.39 3.04
C LEU A 3 -12.07 -32.48 3.48
N ALA A 4 -10.83 -32.93 3.21
CA ALA A 4 -9.67 -32.06 3.31
C ALA A 4 -9.89 -30.79 2.48
N GLY A 5 -9.61 -29.64 3.09
CA GLY A 5 -9.86 -28.32 2.52
C GLY A 5 -11.25 -27.73 2.80
N ASP A 6 -12.18 -28.48 3.42
CA ASP A 6 -13.44 -27.93 3.90
C ASP A 6 -13.21 -26.99 5.11
N TYR A 7 -14.08 -25.99 5.21
CA TYR A 7 -14.19 -25.15 6.41
C TYR A 7 -15.25 -25.73 7.33
N VAL A 8 -14.94 -25.79 8.61
CA VAL A 8 -15.79 -26.41 9.64
C VAL A 8 -15.92 -25.49 10.85
N LYS A 9 -17.11 -25.47 11.46
CA LYS A 9 -17.35 -24.88 12.78
C LYS A 9 -17.30 -26.01 13.81
N ILE A 10 -16.56 -25.80 14.89
CA ILE A 10 -16.51 -26.75 16.00
C ILE A 10 -17.76 -26.55 16.86
N LYS A 11 -18.46 -27.64 17.16
CA LYS A 11 -19.66 -27.62 17.98
C LYS A 11 -19.38 -28.03 19.42
N ASN A 12 -18.91 -29.24 19.63
CA ASN A 12 -18.97 -29.86 20.95
C ASN A 12 -17.59 -30.30 21.42
N LYS A 13 -16.61 -29.38 21.35
CA LYS A 13 -15.26 -29.66 21.82
C LYS A 13 -14.83 -28.60 22.84
N GLU A 14 -14.52 -29.05 24.04
CA GLU A 14 -14.12 -28.17 25.15
C GLU A 14 -13.01 -27.21 24.73
N ASN A 15 -13.18 -25.94 25.08
CA ASN A 15 -12.28 -24.82 24.77
C ASN A 15 -12.22 -24.40 23.29
N TYR A 16 -12.92 -25.08 22.39
CA TYR A 16 -12.88 -24.79 20.96
C TYR A 16 -14.27 -24.64 20.31
N GLU A 17 -15.35 -24.76 21.08
CA GLU A 17 -16.72 -24.54 20.60
C GLU A 17 -16.86 -23.16 19.94
N GLY A 18 -17.50 -23.15 18.78
CA GLY A 18 -17.71 -21.95 17.98
C GLY A 18 -16.57 -21.62 17.02
N LEU A 19 -15.35 -22.11 17.26
CA LEU A 19 -14.18 -21.79 16.44
C LEU A 19 -14.29 -22.37 15.03
N ILE A 20 -13.74 -21.63 14.07
CA ILE A 20 -13.69 -22.06 12.67
C ILE A 20 -12.30 -22.58 12.34
N GLY A 21 -12.27 -23.74 11.69
CA GLY A 21 -11.04 -24.35 11.21
C GLY A 21 -11.12 -24.83 9.77
N LYS A 22 -9.94 -25.08 9.19
CA LYS A 22 -9.79 -25.76 7.90
C LYS A 22 -9.37 -27.20 8.15
N VAL A 23 -10.08 -28.14 7.55
CA VAL A 23 -9.73 -29.55 7.63
C VAL A 23 -8.47 -29.78 6.81
N LEU A 24 -7.42 -30.30 7.45
CA LEU A 24 -6.15 -30.61 6.81
C LEU A 24 -6.16 -32.02 6.22
N ALA A 25 -6.58 -32.99 7.03
CA ALA A 25 -6.57 -34.40 6.67
C ALA A 25 -7.59 -35.19 7.50
N PHE A 26 -7.93 -36.37 7.01
CA PHE A 26 -8.69 -37.38 7.73
C PHE A 26 -7.76 -38.55 8.07
N ARG A 27 -7.70 -38.93 9.35
CA ARG A 27 -6.89 -40.03 9.87
C ARG A 27 -7.78 -41.00 10.63
N GLY A 28 -8.33 -41.97 9.90
CA GLY A 28 -9.11 -43.08 10.47
C GLY A 28 -10.49 -42.65 10.99
N VAL A 29 -10.58 -42.22 12.25
CA VAL A 29 -11.84 -41.79 12.90
C VAL A 29 -11.82 -40.31 13.31
N SER A 30 -10.74 -39.60 12.97
CA SER A 30 -10.51 -38.22 13.37
C SER A 30 -10.04 -37.37 12.19
N TYR A 31 -10.35 -36.08 12.25
CA TYR A 31 -9.92 -35.04 11.35
C TYR A 31 -8.85 -34.19 12.03
N GLU A 32 -7.82 -33.80 11.30
CA GLU A 32 -6.91 -32.74 11.73
C GLU A 32 -7.48 -31.40 11.27
N VAL A 33 -7.82 -30.53 12.22
CA VAL A 33 -8.42 -29.23 11.95
C VAL A 33 -7.47 -28.13 12.37
N TYR A 34 -7.08 -27.28 11.42
CA TYR A 34 -6.30 -26.08 11.68
C TYR A 34 -7.23 -24.93 12.09
N LEU A 35 -7.15 -24.53 13.35
CA LEU A 35 -7.90 -23.40 13.91
C LEU A 35 -7.34 -22.09 13.36
N LEU A 36 -8.20 -21.31 12.73
CA LEU A 36 -7.77 -20.09 12.04
C LEU A 36 -7.36 -18.97 13.01
N GLU A 37 -8.02 -18.88 14.17
CA GLU A 37 -7.76 -17.84 15.17
C GLU A 37 -6.51 -18.13 16.01
N SER A 38 -6.41 -19.34 16.56
CA SER A 38 -5.31 -19.71 17.45
C SER A 38 -4.08 -20.23 16.72
N LYS A 39 -4.17 -20.43 15.39
CA LYS A 39 -3.12 -21.03 14.55
C LYS A 39 -2.63 -22.39 15.04
N LYS A 40 -3.48 -23.13 15.75
CA LYS A 40 -3.19 -24.48 16.28
C LYS A 40 -3.91 -25.53 15.46
N THR A 41 -3.31 -26.69 15.31
CA THR A 41 -3.98 -27.88 14.80
C THR A 41 -4.52 -28.68 15.96
N ILE A 42 -5.77 -29.12 15.87
CA ILE A 42 -6.38 -30.01 16.86
C ILE A 42 -7.04 -31.21 16.15
N PRO A 43 -7.07 -32.39 16.80
CA PRO A 43 -7.78 -33.55 16.29
C PRO A 43 -9.28 -33.46 16.64
N CYS A 44 -10.21 -33.55 15.69
CA CYS A 44 -11.65 -33.54 15.93
C CYS A 44 -12.34 -34.73 15.25
N SER A 45 -13.35 -35.32 15.88
CA SER A 45 -14.26 -36.29 15.27
C SER A 45 -15.26 -35.61 14.31
N GLU A 46 -15.92 -36.38 13.44
CA GLU A 46 -16.95 -35.81 12.54
C GLU A 46 -18.09 -35.15 13.31
N ASN A 47 -18.49 -35.73 14.45
CA ASN A 47 -19.59 -35.25 15.28
C ASN A 47 -19.28 -33.91 15.97
N GLU A 48 -18.00 -33.59 16.17
CA GLU A 48 -17.56 -32.29 16.70
C GLU A 48 -17.54 -31.19 15.62
N LEU A 49 -17.74 -31.55 14.34
CA LEU A 49 -17.57 -30.66 13.21
C LEU A 49 -18.89 -30.43 12.47
N GLN A 50 -19.12 -29.17 12.09
CA GLN A 50 -20.17 -28.82 11.14
C GLN A 50 -19.53 -28.19 9.91
N LYS A 51 -19.69 -28.83 8.75
CA LYS A 51 -19.27 -28.26 7.46
C LYS A 51 -19.94 -26.91 7.22
N ILE A 52 -19.14 -25.90 6.90
CA ILE A 52 -19.61 -24.57 6.53
C ILE A 52 -19.38 -24.42 5.01
N PRO A 53 -20.39 -23.96 4.24
CA PRO A 53 -20.16 -23.54 2.86
C PRO A 53 -19.08 -22.46 2.79
N LYS A 54 -18.16 -22.57 1.82
CA LYS A 54 -17.06 -21.61 1.63
C LYS A 54 -17.57 -20.16 1.56
N ASP A 55 -18.71 -19.94 0.92
CA ASP A 55 -19.29 -18.59 0.76
C ASP A 55 -19.84 -18.02 2.06
N LYS A 56 -20.39 -18.87 2.93
CA LYS A 56 -20.87 -18.45 4.26
C LYS A 56 -19.70 -18.08 5.18
N PHE A 57 -18.60 -18.83 5.12
CA PHE A 57 -17.36 -18.50 5.82
C PHE A 57 -16.74 -17.18 5.32
N LYS A 58 -16.64 -17.00 4.00
CA LYS A 58 -16.17 -15.76 3.39
C LYS A 58 -17.01 -14.55 3.81
N LYS A 59 -18.35 -14.72 3.83
CA LYS A 59 -19.28 -13.69 4.30
C LYS A 59 -19.03 -13.33 5.77
N GLN A 60 -18.98 -14.33 6.65
CA GLN A 60 -18.75 -14.10 8.08
C GLN A 60 -17.43 -13.35 8.34
N LYS A 61 -16.32 -13.78 7.71
CA LYS A 61 -15.04 -13.06 7.82
C LYS A 61 -15.10 -11.63 7.31
N ARG A 62 -15.86 -11.38 6.24
CA ARG A 62 -16.06 -10.04 5.69
C ARG A 62 -16.84 -9.16 6.66
N ASP A 63 -17.88 -9.69 7.30
CA ASP A 63 -18.71 -8.97 8.25
C ASP A 63 -17.88 -8.62 9.52
N GLU A 64 -17.11 -9.57 10.06
CA GLU A 64 -16.19 -9.35 11.19
C GLU A 64 -15.11 -8.29 10.87
N LEU A 65 -14.55 -8.34 9.65
CA LEU A 65 -13.56 -7.36 9.20
C LEU A 65 -14.18 -5.97 9.02
N SER A 66 -15.41 -5.90 8.53
CA SER A 66 -16.17 -4.65 8.38
C SER A 66 -16.42 -4.00 9.74
N GLU A 67 -16.89 -4.77 10.72
CA GLU A 67 -17.11 -4.28 12.08
C GLU A 67 -15.81 -3.80 12.74
N LYS A 68 -14.73 -4.56 12.58
CA LYS A 68 -13.40 -4.15 13.07
C LYS A 68 -12.94 -2.85 12.42
N LEU A 69 -13.08 -2.70 11.10
CA LEU A 69 -12.72 -1.48 10.38
C LEU A 69 -13.55 -0.30 10.85
N GLU A 70 -14.87 -0.46 11.00
CA GLU A 70 -15.75 0.61 11.50
C GLU A 70 -15.35 1.08 12.90
N ASN A 71 -14.98 0.16 13.78
CA ASN A 71 -14.52 0.49 15.13
C ASN A 71 -13.17 1.21 15.12
N LEU A 72 -12.24 0.84 14.23
CA LEU A 72 -10.98 1.56 14.08
C LEU A 72 -11.19 2.94 13.47
N ILE A 73 -12.07 3.07 12.48
CA ILE A 73 -12.44 4.36 11.87
C ILE A 73 -13.03 5.30 12.92
N LYS A 74 -13.97 4.82 13.75
CA LYS A 74 -14.54 5.61 14.85
C LYS A 74 -13.50 6.10 15.86
N LYS A 75 -12.43 5.33 16.08
CA LYS A 75 -11.33 5.69 17.00
C LYS A 75 -10.28 6.60 16.36
N PHE A 76 -10.26 6.68 15.02
CA PHE A 76 -9.28 7.47 14.28
C PHE A 76 -9.68 8.95 14.15
N GLU A 77 -10.96 9.32 14.37
CA GLU A 77 -11.44 10.71 14.40
C GLU A 77 -11.48 11.30 15.83
N PRO A 78 -11.21 12.60 16.06
CA PRO A 78 -10.30 13.54 15.40
C PRO A 78 -9.22 14.01 16.40
N ASP A 79 -7.95 13.74 16.10
CA ASP A 79 -6.86 14.52 16.70
C ASP A 79 -6.59 15.69 15.74
N ASP A 80 -6.75 16.93 16.21
CA ASP A 80 -6.49 18.17 15.45
C ASP A 80 -5.13 18.13 14.73
N LYS A 81 -4.19 17.36 15.30
CA LYS A 81 -2.87 17.11 14.74
C LYS A 81 -2.89 16.47 13.35
N TYR A 82 -3.79 15.51 13.07
CA TYR A 82 -3.83 14.88 11.75
C TYR A 82 -4.42 15.82 10.70
N GLU A 83 -5.39 16.66 11.07
CA GLU A 83 -6.01 17.63 10.18
C GLU A 83 -4.99 18.67 9.68
N GLU A 84 -4.18 19.22 10.57
CA GLU A 84 -3.12 20.16 10.18
C GLU A 84 -2.09 19.52 9.26
N GLN A 85 -1.71 18.26 9.53
CA GLN A 85 -0.78 17.50 8.69
C GLN A 85 -1.35 17.26 7.29
N ILE A 86 -2.60 16.81 7.20
CA ILE A 86 -3.29 16.56 5.92
C ILE A 86 -3.38 17.87 5.12
N LYS A 87 -3.86 18.95 5.75
CA LYS A 87 -3.96 20.27 5.13
C LYS A 87 -2.62 20.75 4.60
N THR A 88 -1.57 20.65 5.41
CA THR A 88 -0.21 21.06 5.02
C THR A 88 0.33 20.20 3.88
N ALA A 89 0.07 18.90 3.88
CA ALA A 89 0.49 18.00 2.81
C ALA A 89 -0.14 18.38 1.47
N TYR A 90 -1.45 18.67 1.45
CA TYR A 90 -2.15 19.10 0.23
C TYR A 90 -1.75 20.50 -0.22
N GLU A 91 -1.53 21.43 0.70
CA GLU A 91 -1.05 22.76 0.36
C GLU A 91 0.34 22.70 -0.28
N ASN A 92 1.27 21.92 0.28
CA ASN A 92 2.58 21.72 -0.32
C ASN A 92 2.51 21.01 -1.67
N LEU A 93 1.60 20.05 -1.84
CA LEU A 93 1.37 19.38 -3.11
C LEU A 93 0.83 20.35 -4.18
N ARG A 94 -0.09 21.23 -3.80
CA ARG A 94 -0.61 22.31 -4.66
C ARG A 94 0.52 23.24 -5.11
N LEU A 95 1.29 23.76 -4.16
CA LEU A 95 2.43 24.64 -4.44
C LEU A 95 3.49 23.96 -5.33
N PHE A 96 3.76 22.68 -5.09
CA PHE A 96 4.66 21.90 -5.93
C PHE A 96 4.16 21.81 -7.38
N ARG A 97 2.88 21.52 -7.59
CA ARG A 97 2.28 21.42 -8.93
C ARG A 97 2.14 22.77 -9.64
N ASP A 98 1.92 23.85 -8.90
CA ASP A 98 1.91 25.20 -9.46
C ASP A 98 3.32 25.58 -9.95
N LYS A 99 4.35 25.20 -9.19
CA LYS A 99 5.76 25.42 -9.55
C LYS A 99 6.22 24.53 -10.70
N TYR A 100 5.81 23.26 -10.70
CA TYR A 100 6.14 22.25 -11.71
C TYR A 100 4.86 21.71 -12.36
N PRO A 101 4.19 22.48 -13.24
CA PRO A 101 2.89 22.14 -13.79
C PRO A 101 2.99 21.13 -14.95
N PHE A 102 3.77 20.08 -14.76
CA PHE A 102 4.15 19.13 -15.81
C PHE A 102 2.98 18.32 -16.35
N SER A 103 1.96 18.02 -15.54
CA SER A 103 0.72 17.39 -16.05
C SER A 103 -0.04 18.29 -17.02
N LYS A 104 0.03 19.62 -16.86
CA LYS A 104 -0.65 20.59 -17.74
C LYS A 104 0.23 21.04 -18.90
N TYR A 105 1.54 21.15 -18.66
CA TYR A 105 2.54 21.63 -19.61
C TYR A 105 3.77 20.71 -19.60
N PRO A 106 3.68 19.48 -20.16
CA PRO A 106 4.77 18.50 -20.13
C PRO A 106 6.07 19.03 -20.71
N GLN A 107 6.02 19.90 -21.72
CA GLN A 107 7.19 20.52 -22.33
C GLN A 107 8.08 21.28 -21.33
N ARG A 108 7.53 21.75 -20.20
CA ARG A 108 8.29 22.42 -19.14
C ARG A 108 9.24 21.49 -18.39
N ILE A 109 9.10 20.17 -18.54
CA ILE A 109 10.10 19.20 -18.04
C ILE A 109 11.46 19.46 -18.68
N ASN A 110 11.49 19.92 -19.93
CA ASN A 110 12.74 20.19 -20.65
C ASN A 110 13.51 21.36 -20.04
N ASP A 111 12.84 22.25 -19.29
CA ASP A 111 13.44 23.38 -18.59
C ASP A 111 14.23 22.94 -17.34
N LEU A 112 14.05 21.70 -16.86
CA LEU A 112 14.83 21.19 -15.73
C LEU A 112 16.32 21.16 -16.05
N THR A 113 17.14 21.59 -15.11
CA THR A 113 18.60 21.54 -15.22
C THR A 113 19.17 20.56 -14.20
N PRO A 114 20.42 20.10 -14.35
CA PRO A 114 21.08 19.32 -13.31
C PRO A 114 21.01 19.96 -11.92
N LYS A 115 21.07 21.30 -11.84
CA LYS A 115 21.03 22.06 -10.58
C LYS A 115 19.67 22.01 -9.87
N ASP A 116 18.60 21.70 -10.60
CA ASP A 116 17.27 21.48 -10.02
C ASP A 116 17.18 20.14 -9.30
N LEU A 117 18.03 19.18 -9.68
CA LEU A 117 18.12 17.88 -9.03
C LEU A 117 19.20 17.85 -7.95
N TYR A 118 20.39 18.38 -8.24
CA TYR A 118 21.52 18.44 -7.31
C TYR A 118 22.51 19.56 -7.67
N ARG A 119 22.96 20.32 -6.68
CA ARG A 119 23.93 21.40 -6.84
C ARG A 119 25.32 20.90 -6.45
N ASN A 120 26.04 20.32 -7.43
CA ASN A 120 27.36 19.72 -7.20
C ASN A 120 28.37 20.63 -6.51
N LEU A 121 28.39 21.94 -6.84
CA LEU A 121 29.36 22.89 -6.27
C LEU A 121 29.14 23.17 -4.78
N SER A 122 27.88 23.22 -4.33
CA SER A 122 27.54 23.44 -2.92
C SER A 122 27.30 22.13 -2.17
N ASN A 123 27.30 20.98 -2.85
CA ASN A 123 26.93 19.68 -2.31
C ASN A 123 25.54 19.70 -1.67
N GLU A 124 24.60 20.38 -2.32
CA GLU A 124 23.23 20.58 -1.83
C GLU A 124 22.20 19.96 -2.76
N MET A 125 21.05 19.60 -2.19
CA MET A 125 19.90 19.14 -2.96
C MET A 125 19.37 20.25 -3.86
N GLY A 126 19.09 19.92 -5.12
CA GLY A 126 18.44 20.85 -6.04
C GLY A 126 16.99 21.11 -5.64
N GLU A 127 16.39 22.17 -6.18
CA GLU A 127 15.06 22.60 -5.72
C GLU A 127 13.96 21.56 -5.96
N PHE A 128 13.94 20.91 -7.14
CA PHE A 128 12.96 19.87 -7.45
C PHE A 128 13.09 18.69 -6.48
N SER A 129 14.31 18.18 -6.29
CA SER A 129 14.60 17.10 -5.34
C SER A 129 14.23 17.47 -3.91
N TYR A 130 14.51 18.71 -3.50
CA TYR A 130 14.19 19.23 -2.17
C TYR A 130 12.68 19.26 -1.93
N TRP A 131 11.89 19.61 -2.94
CA TRP A 131 10.44 19.51 -2.86
C TRP A 131 9.98 18.07 -2.64
N ILE A 132 10.45 17.14 -3.46
CA ILE A 132 10.08 15.72 -3.38
C ILE A 132 10.48 15.11 -2.03
N GLU A 133 11.70 15.33 -1.55
CA GLU A 133 12.18 14.73 -0.29
C GLU A 133 11.51 15.40 0.93
N TYR A 134 11.61 16.72 1.03
CA TYR A 134 11.35 17.43 2.29
C TYR A 134 10.02 18.17 2.35
N LYS A 135 9.64 18.91 1.30
CA LYS A 135 8.36 19.67 1.33
C LYS A 135 7.16 18.75 1.21
N LEU A 136 7.27 17.70 0.40
CA LEU A 136 6.24 16.67 0.25
C LEU A 136 6.37 15.54 1.28
N LYS A 137 7.09 15.72 2.39
CA LYS A 137 7.19 14.71 3.47
C LYS A 137 5.83 14.32 4.06
N GLY A 138 4.84 15.22 4.00
CA GLY A 138 3.46 14.94 4.43
C GLY A 138 2.75 13.88 3.58
N LEU A 139 3.24 13.63 2.36
CA LEU A 139 2.82 12.51 1.53
C LEU A 139 3.62 11.22 1.82
N GLY A 140 4.52 11.22 2.79
CA GLY A 140 5.38 10.09 3.11
C GLY A 140 6.86 10.42 2.96
N ASP A 141 7.62 10.10 4.00
CA ASP A 141 9.06 10.32 4.09
C ASP A 141 9.83 9.17 3.41
N LEU A 142 10.87 9.50 2.63
CA LEU A 142 11.64 8.53 1.84
C LEU A 142 13.00 8.19 2.47
N ASN A 143 13.57 9.07 3.32
CA ASN A 143 14.90 8.94 3.91
C ASN A 143 15.97 8.44 2.91
N LEU A 144 16.06 9.08 1.74
CA LEU A 144 16.99 8.68 0.69
C LEU A 144 18.37 9.31 0.87
N TYR A 145 19.40 8.61 0.37
CA TYR A 145 20.74 9.17 0.29
C TYR A 145 20.81 10.25 -0.78
N ALA A 146 21.52 11.35 -0.49
CA ALA A 146 21.75 12.46 -1.42
C ALA A 146 22.34 12.01 -2.77
N THR A 147 23.09 10.89 -2.78
CA THR A 147 23.69 10.28 -3.97
C THR A 147 22.68 9.92 -5.04
N VAL A 148 21.43 9.57 -4.70
CA VAL A 148 20.38 9.28 -5.68
C VAL A 148 20.10 10.51 -6.55
N TYR A 149 19.97 11.68 -5.91
CA TYR A 149 19.72 12.95 -6.59
C TYR A 149 20.95 13.45 -7.36
N GLN A 150 22.16 13.20 -6.83
CA GLN A 150 23.40 13.47 -7.55
C GLN A 150 23.50 12.65 -8.84
N ASN A 151 23.20 11.34 -8.77
CA ASN A 151 23.19 10.47 -9.95
C ASN A 151 22.14 10.92 -10.97
N ALA A 152 20.94 11.29 -10.51
CA ALA A 152 19.90 11.84 -11.39
C ALA A 152 20.34 13.15 -12.06
N SER A 153 21.08 14.01 -11.37
CA SER A 153 21.63 15.25 -11.95
C SER A 153 22.65 15.00 -13.06
N GLN A 154 23.44 13.92 -12.96
CA GLN A 154 24.42 13.52 -13.97
C GLN A 154 23.74 12.88 -15.19
N GLN A 155 22.54 12.34 -15.02
CA GLN A 155 21.73 11.70 -16.05
C GLN A 155 20.40 12.46 -16.25
N VAL A 156 20.48 13.79 -16.30
CA VAL A 156 19.29 14.65 -16.30
C VAL A 156 18.37 14.39 -17.51
N ASP A 157 18.92 14.00 -18.66
CA ASP A 157 18.14 13.73 -19.86
C ASP A 157 17.34 12.42 -19.74
N ASP A 158 17.94 11.34 -19.22
CA ASP A 158 17.20 10.11 -18.88
C ASP A 158 16.13 10.41 -17.81
N PHE A 159 16.44 11.26 -16.82
CA PHE A 159 15.46 11.65 -15.79
C PHE A 159 14.27 12.40 -16.40
N LYS A 160 14.51 13.32 -17.35
CA LYS A 160 13.46 14.05 -18.06
C LYS A 160 12.58 13.13 -18.91
N GLU A 161 13.18 12.21 -19.65
CA GLU A 161 12.45 11.20 -20.45
C GLU A 161 11.49 10.41 -19.55
N LEU A 162 12.00 9.89 -18.43
CA LEU A 162 11.17 9.15 -17.47
C LEU A 162 10.10 10.03 -16.81
N LEU A 163 10.36 11.33 -16.60
CA LEU A 163 9.38 12.25 -16.03
C LEU A 163 8.27 12.59 -17.04
N HIS A 164 8.56 12.64 -18.34
CA HIS A 164 7.53 12.74 -19.37
C HIS A 164 6.59 11.54 -19.29
N ASP A 165 7.13 10.33 -19.14
CA ASP A 165 6.32 9.13 -18.99
C ASP A 165 5.41 9.20 -17.74
N VAL A 166 5.94 9.71 -16.63
CA VAL A 166 5.17 9.86 -15.38
C VAL A 166 3.92 10.72 -15.56
N VAL A 167 4.04 11.83 -16.31
CA VAL A 167 2.95 12.80 -16.45
C VAL A 167 2.05 12.54 -17.66
N ASP A 168 2.39 11.59 -18.53
CA ASP A 168 1.52 11.18 -19.64
C ASP A 168 0.36 10.31 -19.14
N ASP A 169 -0.88 10.80 -19.28
CA ASP A 169 -2.10 10.09 -18.88
C ASP A 169 -2.39 8.83 -19.72
N LYS A 170 -1.71 8.66 -20.87
CA LYS A 170 -1.85 7.47 -21.73
C LYS A 170 -1.04 6.28 -21.23
N ILE A 171 -0.02 6.52 -20.41
CA ILE A 171 0.84 5.48 -19.87
C ILE A 171 0.21 4.91 -18.61
N SER A 172 0.17 3.59 -18.49
CA SER A 172 -0.42 2.92 -17.33
C SER A 172 0.40 3.15 -16.05
N LEU A 173 -0.21 2.95 -14.87
CA LEU A 173 0.54 3.05 -13.61
C LEU A 173 1.65 1.98 -13.56
N THR A 174 1.36 0.77 -14.04
CA THR A 174 2.34 -0.31 -14.17
C THR A 174 3.55 0.16 -14.97
N ASP A 175 3.34 0.68 -16.18
CA ASP A 175 4.43 1.08 -17.07
C ASP A 175 5.25 2.25 -16.49
N LYS A 176 4.61 3.23 -15.83
CA LYS A 176 5.31 4.33 -15.15
C LYS A 176 6.27 3.85 -14.06
N ILE A 177 5.85 2.83 -13.29
CA ILE A 177 6.68 2.25 -12.23
C ILE A 177 7.75 1.34 -12.82
N ASP A 178 7.43 0.53 -13.83
CA ASP A 178 8.35 -0.43 -14.44
C ASP A 178 9.27 0.15 -15.51
N ALA A 179 9.12 1.43 -15.85
CA ALA A 179 10.07 2.16 -16.67
C ALA A 179 11.52 2.02 -16.13
N LYS A 180 12.48 2.28 -17.02
CA LYS A 180 13.92 1.98 -16.85
C LYS A 180 14.65 2.93 -15.88
N TRP A 181 14.05 3.19 -14.73
CA TRP A 181 14.59 4.03 -13.65
C TRP A 181 15.95 3.54 -13.15
N GLU A 182 16.24 2.25 -13.25
CA GLU A 182 17.51 1.64 -12.87
C GLU A 182 18.72 2.11 -13.68
N LYS A 183 18.52 2.76 -14.83
CA LYS A 183 19.59 3.51 -15.53
C LYS A 183 20.22 4.55 -14.59
N ILE A 184 19.40 5.17 -13.75
CA ILE A 184 19.84 6.11 -12.72
C ILE A 184 20.14 5.33 -11.44
N SER A 185 21.42 5.22 -11.11
CA SER A 185 21.88 4.48 -9.93
C SER A 185 21.19 4.97 -8.65
N GLY A 186 20.63 4.02 -7.89
CA GLY A 186 19.85 4.29 -6.67
C GLY A 186 18.33 4.37 -6.88
N MET A 187 17.83 4.36 -8.12
CA MET A 187 16.38 4.42 -8.41
C MET A 187 15.75 3.06 -8.76
N GLY A 188 16.51 1.98 -8.84
CA GLY A 188 16.03 0.67 -9.34
C GLY A 188 15.42 -0.32 -8.32
N GLY A 189 15.51 -0.06 -7.01
CA GLY A 189 15.07 -1.01 -5.96
C GLY A 189 13.55 -1.15 -5.83
N ASP A 190 12.98 -0.84 -4.65
CA ASP A 190 11.51 -0.77 -4.50
C ASP A 190 10.90 0.46 -5.19
N LYS A 191 11.71 1.27 -5.88
CA LYS A 191 11.31 2.47 -6.63
C LYS A 191 10.46 3.44 -5.79
N ILE A 192 10.75 3.59 -4.49
CA ILE A 192 9.97 4.44 -3.58
C ILE A 192 9.96 5.92 -4.02
N LEU A 193 11.09 6.42 -4.53
CA LEU A 193 11.20 7.77 -5.08
C LEU A 193 10.29 7.95 -6.29
N VAL A 194 10.34 6.99 -7.22
CA VAL A 194 9.51 6.97 -8.43
C VAL A 194 8.03 7.00 -8.06
N LYS A 195 7.58 6.12 -7.17
CA LYS A 195 6.18 6.06 -6.73
C LYS A 195 5.73 7.38 -6.08
N LYS A 196 6.61 8.05 -5.34
CA LYS A 196 6.32 9.39 -4.79
C LYS A 196 6.21 10.45 -5.88
N ILE A 197 7.11 10.45 -6.87
CA ILE A 197 7.04 11.36 -8.01
C ILE A 197 5.72 11.13 -8.77
N VAL A 198 5.38 9.88 -9.10
CA VAL A 198 4.09 9.52 -9.75
C VAL A 198 2.90 9.98 -8.92
N CYS A 199 2.88 9.71 -7.62
CA CYS A 199 1.82 10.17 -6.71
C CYS A 199 1.72 11.69 -6.64
N SER A 200 2.86 12.40 -6.77
CA SER A 200 2.89 13.86 -6.76
C SER A 200 2.21 14.48 -7.99
N PHE A 201 1.98 13.70 -9.05
CA PHE A 201 1.25 14.12 -10.26
C PHE A 201 -0.08 13.37 -10.47
N ASN A 202 -0.46 12.47 -9.56
CA ASN A 202 -1.68 11.67 -9.69
C ASN A 202 -2.46 11.58 -8.36
N ASP A 203 -3.55 12.34 -8.27
CA ASP A 203 -4.42 12.40 -7.08
C ASP A 203 -5.21 11.12 -6.79
N LYS A 204 -5.24 10.18 -7.73
CA LYS A 204 -5.98 8.92 -7.57
C LYS A 204 -5.22 7.90 -6.71
N LEU A 205 -3.97 8.18 -6.34
CA LEU A 205 -3.11 7.24 -5.60
C LEU A 205 -3.13 7.53 -4.09
N ILE A 206 -3.08 6.46 -3.30
CA ILE A 206 -2.85 6.51 -1.86
C ILE A 206 -1.34 6.67 -1.65
N PRO A 207 -0.87 7.65 -0.86
CA PRO A 207 0.56 7.92 -0.69
C PRO A 207 1.26 6.88 0.21
N ILE A 208 1.40 5.67 -0.31
CA ILE A 208 2.11 4.54 0.29
C ILE A 208 3.08 4.02 -0.78
N PHE A 209 4.37 4.25 -0.57
CA PHE A 209 5.37 4.01 -1.61
C PHE A 209 6.12 2.69 -1.43
N ASN A 210 6.22 2.19 -0.19
CA ASN A 210 6.87 0.91 0.07
C ASN A 210 5.94 -0.25 -0.30
N THR A 211 6.36 -1.14 -1.21
CA THR A 211 5.51 -2.28 -1.64
C THR A 211 5.19 -3.22 -0.50
N LYS A 212 6.15 -3.50 0.39
CA LYS A 212 5.92 -4.36 1.56
C LYS A 212 4.90 -3.74 2.53
N HIS A 213 4.83 -2.41 2.62
CA HIS A 213 3.79 -1.74 3.41
C HIS A 213 2.42 -1.91 2.76
N LEU A 214 2.31 -1.72 1.43
CA LEU A 214 1.06 -1.98 0.71
C LEU A 214 0.58 -3.43 0.88
N GLU A 215 1.47 -4.40 0.75
CA GLU A 215 1.17 -5.83 0.98
C GLU A 215 0.74 -6.08 2.42
N HIS A 216 1.41 -5.45 3.39
CA HIS A 216 1.03 -5.52 4.80
C HIS A 216 -0.40 -5.01 5.01
N PHE A 217 -0.70 -3.79 4.56
CA PHE A 217 -2.03 -3.21 4.68
C PHE A 217 -3.08 -4.08 3.97
N PHE A 218 -2.81 -4.50 2.74
CA PHE A 218 -3.68 -5.41 2.00
C PHE A 218 -3.98 -6.68 2.81
N ASN A 219 -2.97 -7.31 3.42
CA ASN A 219 -3.15 -8.50 4.24
C ASN A 219 -3.97 -8.23 5.50
N CYS A 220 -3.86 -7.03 6.09
CA CYS A 220 -4.62 -6.62 7.27
C CYS A 220 -6.09 -6.32 6.96
N VAL A 221 -6.39 -5.68 5.83
CA VAL A 221 -7.71 -5.13 5.53
C VAL A 221 -8.48 -5.81 4.40
N ILE A 222 -7.84 -6.72 3.66
CA ILE A 222 -8.46 -7.51 2.58
C ILE A 222 -8.18 -9.00 2.76
N GLY A 223 -6.95 -9.37 3.14
CA GLY A 223 -6.52 -10.74 3.37
C GLY A 223 -5.77 -11.36 2.20
N LYS A 224 -4.88 -12.31 2.49
CA LYS A 224 -3.99 -12.96 1.50
C LYS A 224 -4.76 -13.71 0.41
N GLU A 225 -5.95 -14.21 0.72
CA GLU A 225 -6.87 -14.83 -0.23
C GLU A 225 -7.33 -13.88 -1.35
N GLY A 226 -7.12 -12.57 -1.17
CA GLY A 226 -7.43 -11.56 -2.17
C GLY A 226 -6.39 -11.45 -3.29
N TYR A 227 -5.20 -12.05 -3.14
CA TYR A 227 -4.17 -12.05 -4.19
C TYR A 227 -4.60 -12.92 -5.39
N PRO A 228 -4.25 -12.52 -6.62
CA PRO A 228 -4.37 -13.40 -7.77
C PRO A 228 -3.33 -14.53 -7.67
N GLY A 229 -3.59 -15.67 -8.31
CA GLY A 229 -2.73 -16.85 -8.21
C GLY A 229 -1.32 -16.65 -8.79
N ASP A 230 -1.14 -15.68 -9.66
CA ASP A 230 0.13 -15.30 -10.31
C ASP A 230 0.84 -14.13 -9.62
N TYR A 231 0.37 -13.68 -8.44
CA TYR A 231 0.85 -12.46 -7.79
C TYR A 231 2.38 -12.42 -7.63
N ASP A 232 3.00 -13.51 -7.20
CA ASP A 232 4.45 -13.54 -6.96
C ASP A 232 5.26 -13.35 -8.25
N GLY A 233 4.72 -13.77 -9.39
CA GLY A 233 5.33 -13.63 -10.72
C GLY A 233 5.13 -12.26 -11.37
N LYS A 234 4.34 -11.36 -10.76
CA LYS A 234 4.12 -10.00 -11.27
C LYS A 234 5.35 -9.12 -11.09
N SER A 235 5.51 -8.20 -12.04
CA SER A 235 6.45 -7.08 -11.97
C SER A 235 6.14 -6.14 -10.80
N LEU A 236 7.03 -5.21 -10.51
CA LEU A 236 6.88 -4.29 -9.39
C LEU A 236 5.70 -3.33 -9.63
N GLY A 237 5.57 -2.80 -10.85
CA GLY A 237 4.47 -1.93 -11.26
C GLY A 237 3.12 -2.64 -11.19
N GLU A 238 3.03 -3.87 -11.70
CA GLU A 238 1.79 -4.66 -11.63
C GLU A 238 1.37 -4.94 -10.18
N LYS A 239 2.32 -5.30 -9.30
CA LYS A 239 2.05 -5.49 -7.86
C LYS A 239 1.54 -4.20 -7.23
N TYR A 240 2.22 -3.08 -7.51
CA TYR A 240 1.87 -1.77 -6.98
C TYR A 240 0.46 -1.34 -7.42
N GLU A 241 0.17 -1.41 -8.71
CA GLU A 241 -1.14 -1.06 -9.28
C GLU A 241 -2.26 -1.96 -8.74
N PHE A 242 -2.03 -3.27 -8.67
CA PHE A 242 -2.99 -4.22 -8.09
C PHE A 242 -3.34 -3.85 -6.64
N LEU A 243 -2.32 -3.68 -5.78
CA LEU A 243 -2.52 -3.36 -4.36
C LEU A 243 -3.23 -2.01 -4.20
N MET A 244 -2.82 -1.01 -4.97
CA MET A 244 -3.40 0.33 -4.95
C MET A 244 -4.89 0.30 -5.30
N ASN A 245 -5.24 -0.37 -6.39
CA ASN A 245 -6.62 -0.50 -6.84
C ASN A 245 -7.50 -1.22 -5.81
N LYS A 246 -6.96 -2.23 -5.14
CA LYS A 246 -7.67 -2.98 -4.11
C LYS A 246 -7.92 -2.14 -2.85
N LEU A 247 -6.91 -1.41 -2.38
CA LEU A 247 -7.06 -0.51 -1.23
C LEU A 247 -7.98 0.68 -1.55
N MET A 248 -7.90 1.26 -2.74
CA MET A 248 -8.82 2.30 -3.19
C MET A 248 -10.26 1.81 -3.28
N LYS A 249 -10.48 0.59 -3.82
CA LYS A 249 -11.81 -0.02 -3.84
C LYS A 249 -12.36 -0.24 -2.43
N LEU A 250 -11.53 -0.68 -1.49
CA LEU A 250 -11.93 -0.83 -0.09
C LEU A 250 -12.32 0.53 0.51
N LYS A 251 -11.43 1.55 0.39
CA LYS A 251 -11.68 2.92 0.85
C LYS A 251 -13.04 3.44 0.38
N ASN A 252 -13.34 3.26 -0.91
CA ASN A 252 -14.57 3.76 -1.53
C ASN A 252 -15.81 2.91 -1.21
N SER A 253 -15.63 1.66 -0.78
CA SER A 253 -16.74 0.77 -0.41
C SER A 253 -17.27 1.00 1.01
N VAL A 254 -16.49 1.64 1.89
CA VAL A 254 -16.87 1.91 3.28
C VAL A 254 -17.41 3.34 3.37
N PRO A 255 -18.68 3.55 3.79
CA PRO A 255 -19.33 4.86 3.76
C PRO A 255 -18.58 5.99 4.48
N LYS A 256 -17.84 5.66 5.55
CA LYS A 256 -17.08 6.65 6.33
C LYS A 256 -15.77 7.07 5.67
N THR A 257 -15.13 6.21 4.88
CA THR A 257 -13.81 6.48 4.30
C THR A 257 -13.87 6.86 2.82
N LYS A 258 -15.02 6.70 2.17
CA LYS A 258 -15.17 6.98 0.73
C LYS A 258 -14.80 8.43 0.40
N ASP A 259 -15.19 9.37 1.26
CA ASP A 259 -14.97 10.81 1.08
C ASP A 259 -13.67 11.30 1.73
N TRP A 260 -12.91 10.43 2.38
CA TRP A 260 -11.61 10.81 2.94
C TRP A 260 -10.61 11.13 1.83
N GLU A 261 -9.73 12.07 2.13
CA GLU A 261 -8.53 12.31 1.35
C GLU A 261 -7.63 11.07 1.35
N ASN A 262 -6.90 10.85 0.25
CA ASN A 262 -5.99 9.71 0.15
C ASN A 262 -4.87 9.77 1.20
N VAL A 263 -4.40 10.98 1.54
CA VAL A 263 -3.44 11.19 2.65
C VAL A 263 -4.06 10.74 3.97
N ARG A 264 -5.29 11.15 4.30
CA ARG A 264 -5.99 10.72 5.52
C ARG A 264 -6.11 9.20 5.59
N PHE A 265 -6.51 8.57 4.49
CA PHE A 265 -6.63 7.11 4.42
C PHE A 265 -5.28 6.41 4.62
N SER A 266 -4.18 6.95 4.08
CA SER A 266 -2.84 6.41 4.33
C SER A 266 -2.45 6.51 5.82
N LEU A 267 -2.70 7.65 6.46
CA LEU A 267 -2.42 7.87 7.89
C LEU A 267 -3.23 6.90 8.76
N PHE A 268 -4.51 6.70 8.42
CA PHE A 268 -5.36 5.70 9.07
C PHE A 268 -4.74 4.30 9.03
N LEU A 269 -4.27 3.87 7.85
CA LEU A 269 -3.64 2.57 7.69
C LEU A 269 -2.37 2.44 8.53
N TYR A 270 -1.48 3.43 8.51
CA TYR A 270 -0.26 3.42 9.30
C TYR A 270 -0.53 3.46 10.82
N ALA A 271 -1.53 4.21 11.27
CA ALA A 271 -1.86 4.32 12.68
C ALA A 271 -2.44 3.02 13.26
N ASN A 272 -3.26 2.31 12.48
CA ASN A 272 -3.99 1.14 12.95
C ASN A 272 -3.34 -0.20 12.57
N PHE A 273 -2.49 -0.22 11.55
CA PHE A 273 -1.83 -1.41 11.03
C PHE A 273 -0.34 -1.14 10.78
N PRO A 274 0.44 -0.74 11.80
CA PRO A 274 1.83 -0.35 11.61
C PRO A 274 2.64 -1.52 10.99
N PRO A 275 3.28 -1.31 9.82
CA PRO A 275 4.06 -2.36 9.18
C PRO A 275 5.24 -2.83 10.07
N PRO A 276 5.64 -4.11 9.99
CA PRO A 276 6.77 -4.62 10.75
C PRO A 276 8.08 -3.93 10.30
N GLY A 277 8.68 -3.16 11.20
CA GLY A 277 9.88 -2.34 10.96
C GLY A 277 9.77 -0.95 11.59
N LYS A 278 10.88 -0.23 11.75
CA LYS A 278 10.87 1.14 12.30
C LYS A 278 10.31 2.13 11.27
N VAL A 279 9.00 2.23 11.14
CA VAL A 279 8.37 3.38 10.48
C VAL A 279 8.24 4.48 11.53
N LYS A 280 9.26 5.34 11.65
CA LYS A 280 9.12 6.57 12.43
C LYS A 280 8.32 7.56 11.60
N TRP A 281 6.99 7.57 11.75
CA TRP A 281 6.25 8.79 11.46
C TRP A 281 6.67 9.82 12.49
N VAL A 282 7.12 10.98 12.02
CA VAL A 282 7.52 12.09 12.90
C VAL A 282 6.29 12.43 13.77
N LYS A 283 6.41 12.15 15.06
CA LYS A 283 5.51 12.69 16.08
C LYS A 283 5.72 14.18 16.17
#